data_AF-A0A6P9EB53-F1
#
_entry.id   AF-A0A6P9EB53-F1
#
_cell.length_a   1.000
_cell.length_b   1.000
_cell.length_c   1.000
_cell.angle_alpha   90.00
_cell.angle_beta   90.00
_cell.angle_gamma   90.00
#
_symmetry.space_group_name_H-M   'P 1'
#
loop_
_entity.id
_entity.type
_entity.pdbx_description
1 polymer ?
#
loop_
_entity_poly.entity_id
_entity_poly.type
_entity_poly.pdbx_seq_one_letter_code
_entity_poly.pdbx_strand_id
1 'polypeptide(L)'
;MGARSCKRREYTYKGTRGGTEAGWVKVGECAGERVLLSRLRLFLSPGYPYEEILRTFHNQTSIIMCSYLPIFTSFNRTKGGLIQLNHGRPQPLQYVVNAAFLATLYGDYLEAADTPGWYCGPNFYSTKVLREFAKTQIDYILGKNPRKMSYIVGFGSHYPRHAHHRGASIPRNKIKYNCKGGWKWRDRTKPNPNTLVGAMVAGPDKHDGFHDVRTNYNYTEPTLAGNAGLVAALVALSGDGTTGIDKNTIFSAVPPMFPTPPPPPAPWKP
;
A
#
# COMPACT_ATOMS: atom_id res chain seq x y z
N MET A 1 22.71 7.72 7.97
CA MET A 1 21.57 6.77 7.93
C MET A 1 21.49 6.19 6.53
N GLY A 2 21.85 4.91 6.36
CA GLY A 2 22.04 4.31 5.04
C GLY A 2 20.72 3.92 4.38
N ALA A 3 20.26 4.74 3.43
CA ALA A 3 19.26 4.32 2.46
C ALA A 3 19.87 3.21 1.57
N ARG A 4 19.32 1.99 1.64
CA ARG A 4 19.71 0.93 0.71
C ARG A 4 19.03 1.19 -0.63
N SER A 5 19.83 1.37 -1.68
CA SER A 5 19.39 1.73 -3.03
C SER A 5 18.49 0.67 -3.67
N CYS A 6 17.26 1.06 -4.04
CA CYS A 6 16.34 0.29 -4.88
C CYS A 6 16.90 0.13 -6.30
N LYS A 7 17.64 -0.96 -6.55
CA LYS A 7 18.25 -1.22 -7.88
C LYS A 7 17.24 -1.86 -8.84
N ARG A 8 17.35 -1.52 -10.14
CA ARG A 8 16.55 -2.04 -11.27
C ARG A 8 16.41 -3.57 -11.32
N ARG A 9 17.31 -4.34 -10.68
CA ARG A 9 17.29 -5.82 -10.62
C ARG A 9 16.46 -6.41 -9.47
N GLU A 10 15.98 -5.62 -8.50
CA GLU A 10 15.13 -6.15 -7.41
C GLU A 10 13.71 -6.50 -7.85
N TYR A 11 13.32 -6.13 -9.08
CA TYR A 11 12.06 -6.56 -9.72
C TYR A 11 12.15 -7.96 -10.36
N THR A 12 13.35 -8.55 -10.43
CA THR A 12 13.57 -9.96 -10.83
C THR A 12 14.14 -10.73 -9.65
N TYR A 13 13.32 -11.58 -9.06
CA TYR A 13 13.60 -12.37 -7.86
C TYR A 13 14.90 -13.20 -7.99
N LYS A 14 15.89 -12.97 -7.13
CA LYS A 14 16.90 -14.00 -6.80
C LYS A 14 16.44 -14.71 -5.52
N GLY A 15 16.10 -15.99 -5.68
CA GLY A 15 15.73 -16.86 -4.57
C GLY A 15 16.95 -17.25 -3.74
N THR A 16 16.92 -16.90 -2.45
CA THR A 16 17.64 -17.63 -1.41
C THR A 16 16.70 -17.83 -0.22
N ARG A 17 16.75 -19.05 0.33
CA ARG A 17 15.89 -19.55 1.42
C ARG A 17 16.07 -18.68 2.67
N GLY A 18 14.94 -18.22 3.25
CA GLY A 18 14.93 -17.67 4.62
C GLY A 18 14.42 -16.24 4.83
N GLY A 19 13.76 -15.59 3.86
CA GLY A 19 13.26 -14.22 4.08
C GLY A 19 12.19 -13.77 3.09
N THR A 20 10.95 -14.23 3.25
CA THR A 20 9.83 -13.85 2.37
C THR A 20 9.19 -12.52 2.76
N GLU A 21 9.30 -12.06 4.00
CA GLU A 21 8.68 -10.81 4.48
C GLU A 21 9.49 -9.57 4.05
N ALA A 22 10.82 -9.64 4.19
CA ALA A 22 11.74 -8.53 3.90
C ALA A 22 11.91 -8.21 2.40
N GLY A 23 11.54 -9.13 1.50
CA GLY A 23 11.69 -8.95 0.05
C GLY A 23 10.62 -8.04 -0.58
N TRP A 24 9.41 -7.99 0.00
CA TRP A 24 8.26 -7.31 -0.62
C TRP A 24 7.79 -6.06 0.13
N VAL A 25 8.10 -5.94 1.44
CA VAL A 25 8.14 -4.62 2.10
C VAL A 25 9.03 -3.69 1.28
N LYS A 26 10.17 -4.19 0.78
CA LYS A 26 11.04 -3.46 -0.15
C LYS A 26 10.39 -3.09 -1.48
N VAL A 27 9.52 -3.92 -2.07
CA VAL A 27 8.84 -3.57 -3.34
C VAL A 27 7.82 -2.45 -3.12
N GLY A 28 7.07 -2.49 -2.02
CA GLY A 28 6.20 -1.39 -1.60
C GLY A 28 6.97 -0.13 -1.22
N GLU A 29 8.10 -0.29 -0.54
CA GLU A 29 9.03 0.79 -0.15
C GLU A 29 9.62 1.47 -1.40
N CYS A 30 10.10 0.70 -2.38
CA CYS A 30 10.61 1.23 -3.64
C CYS A 30 9.52 1.89 -4.48
N ALA A 31 8.28 1.38 -4.46
CA ALA A 31 7.16 2.04 -5.14
C ALA A 31 6.78 3.35 -4.43
N GLY A 32 6.76 3.37 -3.09
CA GLY A 32 6.51 4.55 -2.28
C GLY A 32 7.57 5.64 -2.47
N GLU A 33 8.84 5.27 -2.47
CA GLU A 33 9.95 6.20 -2.75
C GLU A 33 9.79 6.87 -4.11
N ARG A 34 9.44 6.11 -5.15
CA ARG A 34 9.22 6.63 -6.50
C ARG A 34 8.04 7.59 -6.57
N VAL A 35 6.94 7.29 -5.87
CA VAL A 35 5.77 8.18 -5.75
C VAL A 35 6.18 9.49 -5.04
N LEU A 36 6.99 9.42 -3.99
CA LEU A 36 7.50 10.60 -3.29
C LEU A 36 8.47 11.44 -4.14
N LEU A 37 9.36 10.81 -4.90
CA LEU A 37 10.27 11.51 -5.81
C LEU A 37 9.50 12.12 -6.99
N SER A 38 8.43 11.46 -7.44
CA SER A 38 7.52 12.01 -8.45
C SER A 38 6.84 13.29 -7.96
N ARG A 39 6.51 13.39 -6.67
CA ARG A 39 5.99 14.62 -6.05
C ARG A 39 6.97 15.78 -6.15
N LEU A 40 8.26 15.55 -5.88
CA LEU A 40 9.28 16.59 -6.01
C LEU A 40 9.32 17.14 -7.44
N ARG A 41 9.23 16.24 -8.44
CA ARG A 41 9.15 16.66 -9.83
C ARG A 41 7.92 17.52 -10.11
N LEU A 42 6.74 17.01 -9.74
CA LEU A 42 5.45 17.62 -10.06
C LEU A 42 5.27 19.01 -9.44
N PHE A 43 5.78 19.23 -8.22
CA PHE A 43 5.51 20.47 -7.50
C PHE A 43 6.69 21.43 -7.40
N LEU A 44 7.93 20.93 -7.36
CA LEU A 44 9.13 21.80 -7.24
C LEU A 44 9.85 22.00 -8.57
N SER A 45 9.77 21.04 -9.50
CA SER A 45 10.44 21.09 -10.81
C SER A 45 11.86 21.69 -10.76
N PRO A 46 12.78 21.09 -9.97
CA PRO A 46 14.07 21.70 -9.61
C PRO A 46 15.10 21.77 -10.77
N GLY A 47 14.69 21.64 -12.03
CA GLY A 47 15.57 21.82 -13.19
C GLY A 47 16.85 20.98 -13.15
N TYR A 48 17.92 21.48 -13.79
CA TYR A 48 19.22 20.81 -13.82
C TYR A 48 19.92 20.88 -12.45
N PRO A 49 20.59 19.80 -11.95
CA PRO A 49 20.80 18.49 -12.59
C PRO A 49 19.75 17.43 -12.23
N TYR A 50 18.75 17.76 -11.42
CA TYR A 50 17.84 16.79 -10.81
C TYR A 50 16.71 16.32 -11.74
N GLU A 51 16.34 17.12 -12.73
CA GLU A 51 15.18 16.88 -13.60
C GLU A 51 15.24 15.51 -14.28
N GLU A 52 16.40 15.07 -14.77
CA GLU A 52 16.53 13.78 -15.46
C GLU A 52 16.27 12.59 -14.53
N ILE A 53 16.81 12.66 -13.31
CA ILE A 53 16.65 11.63 -12.29
C ILE A 53 15.18 11.58 -11.82
N LEU A 54 14.60 12.75 -11.53
CA LEU A 54 13.21 12.85 -11.09
C LEU A 54 12.23 12.43 -12.19
N ARG A 55 12.50 12.74 -13.47
CA ARG A 55 11.73 12.27 -14.62
C ARG A 55 11.77 10.75 -14.72
N THR A 56 12.91 10.12 -14.44
CA THR A 56 13.04 8.66 -14.43
C THR A 56 12.13 8.04 -13.37
N PHE A 57 12.11 8.59 -12.15
CA PHE A 57 11.23 8.10 -11.09
C PHE A 57 9.75 8.35 -11.37
N HIS A 58 9.41 9.47 -11.98
CA HIS A 58 8.06 9.76 -12.45
C HIS A 58 7.59 8.74 -13.49
N ASN A 59 8.40 8.46 -14.51
CA ASN A 59 8.08 7.46 -15.53
C ASN A 59 7.93 6.05 -14.92
N GLN A 60 8.78 5.68 -13.97
CA GLN A 60 8.65 4.40 -13.26
C GLN A 60 7.35 4.33 -12.43
N THR A 61 6.96 5.44 -11.81
CA THR A 61 5.68 5.53 -11.08
C THR A 61 4.51 5.38 -12.03
N SER A 62 4.50 6.08 -13.17
CA SER A 62 3.48 5.92 -14.20
C SER A 62 3.34 4.46 -14.64
N ILE A 63 4.45 3.77 -14.91
CA ILE A 63 4.45 2.35 -15.31
C ILE A 63 3.87 1.46 -14.19
N ILE A 64 4.22 1.70 -12.93
CA ILE A 64 3.66 0.96 -11.79
C ILE A 64 2.14 1.17 -11.73
N MET A 65 1.67 2.42 -11.86
CA MET A 65 0.23 2.72 -11.81
C MET A 65 -0.53 2.09 -12.98
N CYS A 66 0.07 2.09 -14.18
CA CYS A 66 -0.49 1.36 -15.32
C CYS A 66 -0.63 -0.13 -15.01
N SER A 67 0.37 -0.75 -14.38
CA SER A 67 0.34 -2.20 -14.08
C SER A 67 -0.81 -2.62 -13.16
N TYR A 68 -1.40 -1.68 -12.39
CA TYR A 68 -2.56 -1.96 -11.54
C TYR A 68 -3.88 -2.02 -12.32
N LEU A 69 -3.94 -1.42 -13.51
CA LEU A 69 -5.17 -1.36 -14.30
C LEU A 69 -5.49 -2.72 -14.93
N PRO A 70 -6.78 -3.11 -15.00
CA PRO A 70 -7.18 -4.45 -15.44
C PRO A 70 -6.87 -4.75 -16.92
N ILE A 71 -6.65 -3.72 -17.74
CA ILE A 71 -6.28 -3.87 -19.15
C ILE A 71 -4.86 -4.39 -19.34
N PHE A 72 -3.99 -4.24 -18.34
CA PHE A 72 -2.62 -4.76 -18.39
C PHE A 72 -2.55 -6.13 -17.72
N THR A 73 -1.84 -7.06 -18.36
CA THR A 73 -1.65 -8.43 -17.87
C THR A 73 -0.48 -8.57 -16.89
N SER A 74 -0.01 -7.46 -16.31
CA SER A 74 1.11 -7.44 -15.37
C SER A 74 0.80 -8.20 -14.08
N PHE A 75 -0.45 -8.10 -13.60
CA PHE A 75 -0.92 -8.82 -12.42
C PHE A 75 -2.22 -9.55 -12.71
N ASN A 76 -2.29 -10.81 -12.28
CA ASN A 76 -3.53 -11.57 -12.31
C ASN A 76 -4.53 -11.00 -11.29
N ARG A 77 -5.82 -11.25 -11.52
CA ARG A 77 -6.89 -10.96 -10.56
C ARG A 77 -7.64 -12.23 -10.20
N THR A 78 -8.14 -12.31 -8.97
CA THR A 78 -9.07 -13.37 -8.58
C THR A 78 -10.40 -13.22 -9.32
N LYS A 79 -11.29 -14.23 -9.26
CA LYS A 79 -12.62 -14.14 -9.88
C LYS A 79 -13.46 -13.03 -9.24
N GLY A 80 -13.22 -12.76 -7.95
CA GLY A 80 -13.82 -11.66 -7.22
C GLY A 80 -13.21 -10.28 -7.48
N GLY A 81 -12.15 -10.17 -8.30
CA GLY A 81 -11.56 -8.90 -8.70
C GLY A 81 -10.40 -8.38 -7.82
N LEU A 82 -9.91 -9.18 -6.87
CA LEU A 82 -8.75 -8.84 -6.05
C LEU A 82 -7.45 -8.96 -6.87
N ILE A 83 -6.60 -7.94 -6.86
CA ILE A 83 -5.30 -7.97 -7.54
C ILE A 83 -4.29 -8.89 -6.84
N GLN A 84 -3.60 -9.73 -7.60
CA GLN A 84 -2.63 -10.71 -7.09
C GLN A 84 -1.18 -10.20 -7.18
N LEU A 85 -0.84 -9.20 -6.36
CA LEU A 85 0.49 -8.58 -6.33
C LEU A 85 1.61 -9.50 -5.83
N ASN A 86 1.25 -10.54 -5.08
CA ASN A 86 2.18 -11.55 -4.57
C ASN A 86 2.19 -12.84 -5.39
N HIS A 87 1.71 -12.81 -6.63
CA HIS A 87 1.62 -13.95 -7.54
C HIS A 87 0.86 -15.17 -6.96
N GLY A 88 -0.20 -14.90 -6.19
CA GLY A 88 -1.05 -15.93 -5.59
C GLY A 88 -0.45 -16.61 -4.37
N ARG A 89 0.62 -16.05 -3.79
CA ARG A 89 1.16 -16.49 -2.49
C ARG A 89 0.22 -16.09 -1.34
N PRO A 90 0.44 -16.60 -0.11
CA PRO A 90 -0.31 -16.18 1.07
C PRO A 90 -0.17 -14.69 1.40
N GLN A 91 -1.09 -14.20 2.24
CA GLN A 91 -1.13 -12.82 2.74
C GLN A 91 -1.23 -11.72 1.66
N PRO A 92 -2.18 -11.81 0.71
CA PRO A 92 -2.28 -10.82 -0.37
C PRO A 92 -2.71 -9.43 0.09
N LEU A 93 -3.53 -9.32 1.14
CA LEU A 93 -4.22 -8.05 1.46
C LEU A 93 -3.27 -6.92 1.85
N GLN A 94 -2.15 -7.22 2.51
CA GLN A 94 -1.15 -6.20 2.85
C GLN A 94 -0.56 -5.50 1.62
N TYR A 95 -0.44 -6.21 0.49
CA TYR A 95 0.04 -5.62 -0.76
C TYR A 95 -1.05 -4.81 -1.44
N VAL A 96 -2.28 -5.33 -1.40
CA VAL A 96 -3.45 -4.72 -2.01
C VAL A 96 -3.74 -3.36 -1.39
N VAL A 97 -3.73 -3.24 -0.06
CA VAL A 97 -3.96 -1.95 0.61
C VAL A 97 -2.85 -0.95 0.33
N ASN A 98 -1.59 -1.40 0.25
CA ASN A 98 -0.47 -0.53 -0.12
C ASN A 98 -0.60 -0.03 -1.57
N ALA A 99 -0.98 -0.89 -2.50
CA ALA A 99 -1.22 -0.48 -3.89
C ALA A 99 -2.41 0.48 -4.00
N ALA A 100 -3.50 0.24 -3.26
CA ALA A 100 -4.65 1.14 -3.20
C ALA A 100 -4.27 2.53 -2.67
N PHE A 101 -3.47 2.58 -1.60
CA PHE A 101 -2.94 3.82 -1.05
C PHE A 101 -2.06 4.56 -2.08
N LEU A 102 -1.06 3.88 -2.65
CA LEU A 102 -0.13 4.50 -3.60
C LEU A 102 -0.83 4.99 -4.88
N ALA A 103 -1.83 4.24 -5.38
CA ALA A 103 -2.64 4.64 -6.53
C ALA A 103 -3.43 5.91 -6.23
N THR A 104 -4.09 5.97 -5.07
CA THR A 104 -4.85 7.15 -4.65
C THR A 104 -3.93 8.35 -4.49
N LEU A 105 -2.82 8.19 -3.76
CA LEU A 105 -1.84 9.25 -3.51
C LEU A 105 -1.23 9.82 -4.79
N TYR A 106 -0.90 8.98 -5.77
CA TYR A 106 -0.38 9.45 -7.05
C TYR A 106 -1.46 10.17 -7.88
N GLY A 107 -2.70 9.68 -7.84
CA GLY A 107 -3.85 10.40 -8.41
C GLY A 107 -4.01 11.79 -7.82
N ASP A 108 -3.93 11.91 -6.49
CA ASP A 108 -4.02 13.18 -5.78
C ASP A 108 -2.84 14.11 -6.11
N TYR A 109 -1.62 13.58 -6.32
CA TYR A 109 -0.48 14.37 -6.79
C TYR A 109 -0.66 14.92 -8.21
N LEU A 110 -1.20 14.12 -9.13
CA LEU A 110 -1.49 14.57 -10.49
C LEU A 110 -2.58 15.63 -10.51
N GLU A 111 -3.68 15.39 -9.78
CA GLU A 111 -4.78 16.36 -9.67
C GLU A 111 -4.32 17.66 -9.02
N ALA A 112 -3.55 17.57 -7.92
CA ALA A 112 -2.94 18.73 -7.33
C ALA A 112 -2.07 19.46 -8.38
N ALA A 113 -1.22 18.77 -9.15
CA ALA A 113 -0.40 19.37 -10.20
C ALA A 113 -1.18 19.82 -11.47
N ASP A 114 -2.50 19.99 -11.39
CA ASP A 114 -3.36 20.41 -12.49
C ASP A 114 -3.21 19.48 -13.73
N THR A 115 -2.88 18.21 -13.47
CA THR A 115 -2.65 17.18 -14.47
C THR A 115 -3.81 16.17 -14.41
N PRO A 116 -4.74 16.16 -15.40
CA PRO A 116 -5.98 15.39 -15.30
C PRO A 116 -5.80 13.86 -15.39
N GLY A 117 -4.59 13.37 -15.67
CA GLY A 117 -4.33 11.97 -15.89
C GLY A 117 -2.90 11.68 -16.33
N TRP A 118 -2.64 10.45 -16.77
CA TRP A 118 -1.32 10.05 -17.27
C TRP A 118 -1.47 9.05 -18.42
N TYR A 119 -0.37 8.85 -19.15
CA TYR A 119 -0.33 7.92 -20.27
C TYR A 119 0.18 6.55 -19.85
N CYS A 120 -0.51 5.52 -20.31
CA CYS A 120 -0.07 4.14 -20.25
C CYS A 120 0.12 3.61 -21.67
N GLY A 121 1.35 3.75 -22.19
CA GLY A 121 1.64 3.51 -23.61
C GLY A 121 0.91 4.55 -24.48
N PRO A 122 0.13 4.14 -25.49
CA PRO A 122 -0.59 5.09 -26.36
C PRO A 122 -1.87 5.65 -25.74
N ASN A 123 -2.33 5.10 -24.61
CA ASN A 123 -3.66 5.39 -24.04
C ASN A 123 -3.56 6.35 -22.86
N PHE A 124 -4.44 7.36 -22.83
CA PHE A 124 -4.59 8.30 -21.70
C PHE A 124 -5.62 7.80 -20.69
N TYR A 125 -5.31 7.90 -19.40
CA TYR A 125 -6.20 7.54 -18.29
C TYR A 125 -6.35 8.70 -17.32
N SER A 126 -7.58 9.00 -16.91
CA SER A 126 -7.82 10.04 -15.90
C SER A 126 -7.40 9.58 -14.50
N THR A 127 -7.05 10.53 -13.62
CA THR A 127 -6.73 10.26 -12.20
C THR A 127 -7.83 9.49 -11.48
N LYS A 128 -9.11 9.68 -11.87
CA LYS A 128 -10.27 8.98 -11.30
C LYS A 128 -10.15 7.46 -11.40
N VAL A 129 -9.51 6.94 -12.45
CA VAL A 129 -9.33 5.50 -12.65
C VAL A 129 -8.49 4.89 -11.51
N LEU A 130 -7.51 5.60 -10.96
CA LEU A 130 -6.72 5.13 -9.81
C LEU A 130 -7.54 5.09 -8.53
N ARG A 131 -8.37 6.11 -8.31
CA ARG A 131 -9.26 6.19 -7.15
C ARG A 131 -10.32 5.10 -7.20
N GLU A 132 -10.87 4.81 -8.38
CA GLU A 132 -11.78 3.69 -8.63
C GLU A 132 -11.10 2.35 -8.39
N PHE A 133 -9.88 2.15 -8.90
CA PHE A 133 -9.09 0.94 -8.61
C PHE A 133 -8.92 0.76 -7.09
N ALA A 134 -8.42 1.77 -6.39
CA ALA A 134 -8.22 1.71 -4.95
C ALA A 134 -9.53 1.40 -4.20
N LYS A 135 -10.64 2.06 -4.58
CA LYS A 135 -11.96 1.80 -4.02
C LYS A 135 -12.40 0.35 -4.24
N THR A 136 -12.23 -0.21 -5.43
CA THR A 136 -12.61 -1.63 -5.68
C THR A 136 -11.84 -2.60 -4.79
N GLN A 137 -10.56 -2.31 -4.53
CA GLN A 137 -9.72 -3.15 -3.68
C GLN A 137 -10.09 -3.03 -2.20
N ILE A 138 -10.39 -1.82 -1.71
CA ILE A 138 -10.84 -1.62 -0.33
C ILE A 138 -12.26 -2.17 -0.14
N ASP A 139 -13.19 -1.93 -1.07
CA ASP A 139 -14.54 -2.51 -1.02
C ASP A 139 -14.49 -4.05 -0.97
N TYR A 140 -13.58 -4.68 -1.73
CA TYR A 140 -13.35 -6.13 -1.64
C TYR A 140 -12.96 -6.54 -0.21
N ILE A 141 -12.05 -5.80 0.44
CA ILE A 141 -11.63 -6.06 1.83
C ILE A 141 -12.79 -5.87 2.80
N LEU A 142 -13.63 -4.87 2.57
CA LEU A 142 -14.77 -4.53 3.44
C LEU A 142 -15.96 -5.48 3.29
N GLY A 143 -16.08 -6.22 2.19
CA GLY A 143 -17.10 -7.26 2.02
C GLY A 143 -17.64 -7.47 0.62
N LYS A 144 -17.26 -6.64 -0.36
CA LYS A 144 -17.67 -6.75 -1.76
C LYS A 144 -16.83 -7.80 -2.49
N ASN A 145 -16.90 -9.03 -2.02
CA ASN A 145 -16.19 -10.19 -2.54
C ASN A 145 -17.15 -11.40 -2.68
N PRO A 146 -16.76 -12.47 -3.38
CA PRO A 146 -17.64 -13.63 -3.61
C PRO A 146 -18.19 -14.27 -2.34
N ARG A 147 -17.49 -14.12 -1.20
CA ARG A 147 -17.92 -14.65 0.10
C ARG A 147 -18.84 -13.71 0.89
N LYS A 148 -19.06 -12.48 0.41
CA LYS A 148 -19.82 -11.43 1.11
C LYS A 148 -19.33 -11.24 2.57
N MET A 149 -18.01 -11.29 2.76
CA MET A 149 -17.35 -11.34 4.07
C MET A 149 -16.35 -10.19 4.22
N SER A 150 -16.38 -9.45 5.32
CA SER A 150 -15.30 -8.52 5.64
C SER A 150 -14.04 -9.27 6.04
N TYR A 151 -12.88 -8.85 5.56
CA TYR A 151 -11.58 -9.33 6.04
C TYR A 151 -11.03 -8.49 7.20
N ILE A 152 -11.82 -7.55 7.74
CA ILE A 152 -11.50 -6.78 8.95
C ILE A 152 -12.29 -7.38 10.12
N VAL A 153 -11.57 -7.82 11.15
CA VAL A 153 -12.17 -8.41 12.35
C VAL A 153 -13.05 -7.38 13.06
N GLY A 154 -14.31 -7.74 13.33
CA GLY A 154 -15.28 -6.88 14.01
C GLY A 154 -15.95 -5.84 13.13
N PHE A 155 -15.73 -5.86 11.81
CA PHE A 155 -16.39 -4.96 10.86
C PHE A 155 -17.39 -5.73 9.97
N GLY A 156 -18.56 -5.14 9.74
CA GLY A 156 -19.64 -5.77 8.95
C GLY A 156 -20.36 -6.92 9.68
N SER A 157 -21.33 -7.54 9.01
CA SER A 157 -22.15 -8.62 9.58
C SER A 157 -21.47 -9.99 9.53
N HIS A 158 -20.49 -10.18 8.66
CA HIS A 158 -19.74 -11.44 8.50
C HIS A 158 -18.23 -11.16 8.42
N TYR A 159 -17.47 -11.64 9.42
CA TYR A 159 -16.03 -11.37 9.56
C TYR A 159 -15.29 -12.55 10.25
N PRO A 160 -13.94 -12.65 10.12
CA PRO A 160 -13.14 -13.71 10.74
C PRO A 160 -13.20 -13.69 12.26
N ARG A 161 -13.45 -14.86 12.88
CA ARG A 161 -13.55 -15.01 14.33
C ARG A 161 -12.37 -15.78 14.92
N HIS A 162 -11.49 -16.33 14.10
CA HIS A 162 -10.38 -17.18 14.50
C HIS A 162 -9.02 -16.58 14.08
N ALA A 163 -8.84 -15.26 14.22
CA ALA A 163 -7.56 -14.60 13.91
C ALA A 163 -6.37 -15.26 14.64
N HIS A 164 -5.26 -15.47 13.93
CA HIS A 164 -4.00 -16.02 14.47
C HIS A 164 -3.30 -14.99 15.37
N HIS A 165 -3.86 -14.74 16.56
CA HIS A 165 -3.34 -13.75 17.49
C HIS A 165 -3.46 -14.22 18.94
N ARG A 166 -2.32 -14.31 19.64
CA ARG A 166 -2.25 -14.84 21.02
C ARG A 166 -3.10 -14.03 22.01
N GLY A 167 -3.03 -12.70 21.93
CA GLY A 167 -3.84 -11.83 22.79
C GLY A 167 -5.35 -11.94 22.52
N ALA A 168 -5.74 -12.38 21.32
CA ALA A 168 -7.14 -12.57 20.96
C ALA A 168 -7.67 -13.94 21.40
N SER A 169 -6.85 -14.99 21.30
CA SER A 169 -7.24 -16.37 21.55
C SER A 169 -7.26 -16.77 23.04
N ILE A 170 -6.48 -16.11 23.88
CA ILE A 170 -6.37 -16.39 25.31
C ILE A 170 -7.44 -15.62 26.09
N PRO A 171 -8.33 -16.27 26.86
CA PRO A 171 -9.37 -15.58 27.62
C PRO A 171 -8.78 -14.76 28.77
N ARG A 172 -9.44 -13.65 29.09
CA ARG A 172 -9.08 -12.79 30.22
C ARG A 172 -9.57 -13.41 31.54
N ASN A 173 -8.80 -14.35 32.10
CA ASN A 173 -9.15 -15.09 33.32
C ASN A 173 -8.11 -15.00 34.45
N LYS A 174 -7.25 -13.97 34.44
CA LYS A 174 -6.13 -13.77 35.39
C LYS A 174 -5.08 -14.89 35.42
N ILE A 175 -5.20 -15.93 34.57
CA ILE A 175 -4.23 -17.03 34.47
C ILE A 175 -3.15 -16.63 33.46
N LYS A 176 -1.88 -16.73 33.86
CA LYS A 176 -0.74 -16.57 32.96
C LYS A 176 -0.46 -17.91 32.28
N TYR A 177 -0.47 -17.92 30.95
CA TYR A 177 -0.09 -19.08 30.15
C TYR A 177 1.33 -18.89 29.62
N ASN A 178 2.19 -19.90 29.82
CA ASN A 178 3.49 -19.94 29.18
C ASN A 178 3.35 -20.29 27.68
N CYS A 179 4.45 -20.20 26.92
CA CYS A 179 4.42 -20.45 25.48
C CYS A 179 3.79 -21.80 25.11
N LYS A 180 4.15 -22.90 25.80
CA LYS A 180 3.60 -24.26 25.56
C LYS A 180 2.13 -24.38 25.98
N GLY A 181 1.75 -23.81 27.11
CA GLY A 181 0.37 -23.74 27.60
C GLY A 181 -0.53 -22.89 26.71
N GLY A 182 0.04 -22.01 25.88
CA GLY A 182 -0.66 -21.24 24.85
C GLY A 182 -1.16 -22.07 23.66
N TRP A 183 -0.58 -23.24 23.39
CA TRP A 183 -0.91 -24.06 22.20
C TRP A 183 -2.36 -24.53 22.25
N LYS A 184 -2.88 -24.85 23.46
CA LYS A 184 -4.29 -25.19 23.64
C LYS A 184 -5.25 -24.08 23.19
N TRP A 185 -4.85 -22.81 23.29
CA TRP A 185 -5.65 -21.66 22.85
C TRP A 185 -5.50 -21.43 21.35
N ARG A 186 -4.31 -21.71 20.79
CA ARG A 186 -4.08 -21.70 19.35
C ARG A 186 -4.96 -22.75 18.64
N ASP A 187 -5.00 -23.96 19.17
CA ASP A 187 -5.61 -25.13 18.53
C ASP A 187 -7.11 -25.29 18.86
N ARG A 188 -7.68 -24.38 19.65
CA ARG A 188 -9.10 -24.42 20.04
C ARG A 188 -10.02 -24.14 18.85
N THR A 189 -11.07 -24.93 18.66
CA THR A 189 -12.06 -24.69 17.58
C THR A 189 -13.05 -23.56 17.87
N LYS A 190 -13.13 -23.09 19.12
CA LYS A 190 -14.02 -21.98 19.49
C LYS A 190 -13.46 -20.64 18.96
N PRO A 191 -14.34 -19.66 18.68
CA PRO A 191 -13.96 -18.28 18.37
C PRO A 191 -13.00 -17.67 19.39
N ASN A 192 -12.24 -16.66 18.95
CA ASN A 192 -11.40 -15.87 19.85
C ASN A 192 -12.26 -15.20 20.94
N PRO A 193 -11.95 -15.42 22.23
CA PRO A 193 -12.70 -14.80 23.33
C PRO A 193 -12.59 -13.28 23.34
N ASN A 194 -11.48 -12.71 22.85
CA ASN A 194 -11.32 -11.27 22.71
C ASN A 194 -11.35 -10.93 21.21
N THR A 195 -12.31 -10.12 20.79
CA THR A 195 -12.40 -9.65 19.39
C THR A 195 -11.29 -8.63 19.13
N LEU A 196 -10.47 -8.91 18.12
CA LEU A 196 -9.38 -8.03 17.69
C LEU A 196 -9.92 -6.97 16.73
N VAL A 197 -10.75 -6.06 17.23
CA VAL A 197 -11.49 -5.10 16.41
C VAL A 197 -10.54 -4.27 15.53
N GLY A 198 -10.87 -4.16 14.24
CA GLY A 198 -10.11 -3.37 13.27
C GLY A 198 -8.93 -4.11 12.65
N ALA A 199 -8.58 -5.31 13.11
CA ALA A 199 -7.48 -6.07 12.53
C ALA A 199 -7.86 -6.67 11.17
N MET A 200 -7.16 -6.24 10.13
CA MET A 200 -7.18 -6.89 8.82
C MET A 200 -6.38 -8.19 8.87
N VAL A 201 -7.02 -9.30 8.49
CA VAL A 201 -6.34 -10.59 8.35
C VAL A 201 -5.56 -10.67 7.03
N ALA A 202 -4.72 -11.68 6.87
CA ALA A 202 -3.94 -11.94 5.66
C ALA A 202 -4.80 -12.03 4.37
N GLY A 203 -6.00 -12.60 4.47
CA GLY A 203 -7.01 -12.61 3.41
C GLY A 203 -7.08 -13.91 2.60
N PRO A 204 -7.74 -13.89 1.43
CA PRO A 204 -8.07 -15.10 0.67
C PRO A 204 -6.89 -15.64 -0.16
N ASP A 205 -7.08 -16.81 -0.75
CA ASP A 205 -6.19 -17.36 -1.78
C ASP A 205 -6.48 -16.79 -3.18
N LYS A 206 -5.73 -17.24 -4.17
CA LYS A 206 -5.85 -16.84 -5.59
C LYS A 206 -7.20 -17.17 -6.24
N HIS A 207 -8.06 -17.92 -5.57
CA HIS A 207 -9.38 -18.35 -6.03
C HIS A 207 -10.52 -17.78 -5.17
N ASP A 208 -10.25 -16.73 -4.39
CA ASP A 208 -11.21 -16.14 -3.44
C ASP A 208 -11.61 -17.09 -2.28
N GLY A 209 -10.85 -18.17 -2.08
CA GLY A 209 -11.00 -19.10 -0.98
C GLY A 209 -10.48 -18.51 0.33
N PHE A 210 -11.17 -18.76 1.45
CA PHE A 210 -10.77 -18.27 2.77
C PHE A 210 -11.12 -19.29 3.86
N HIS A 211 -10.17 -19.61 4.73
CA HIS A 211 -10.37 -20.53 5.83
C HIS A 211 -10.15 -19.81 7.16
N ASP A 212 -11.22 -19.56 7.91
CA ASP A 212 -11.17 -18.95 9.25
C ASP A 212 -10.73 -19.97 10.30
N VAL A 213 -9.47 -20.41 10.18
CA VAL A 213 -8.86 -21.40 11.06
C VAL A 213 -7.62 -20.79 11.70
N ARG A 214 -7.61 -20.70 13.03
CA ARG A 214 -6.55 -20.01 13.78
C ARG A 214 -5.15 -20.54 13.52
N THR A 215 -4.97 -21.83 13.31
CA THR A 215 -3.65 -22.40 13.01
C THR A 215 -3.16 -22.06 11.61
N ASN A 216 -4.05 -21.59 10.73
CA ASN A 216 -3.75 -21.24 9.37
C ASN A 216 -3.41 -19.74 9.25
N TYR A 217 -2.17 -19.42 9.60
CA TYR A 217 -1.64 -18.06 9.59
C TYR A 217 -1.68 -17.43 8.17
N ASN A 218 -1.61 -18.23 7.11
CA ASN A 218 -1.70 -17.76 5.72
C ASN A 218 -2.99 -16.97 5.39
N TYR A 219 -4.09 -17.25 6.09
CA TYR A 219 -5.37 -16.58 5.91
C TYR A 219 -5.72 -15.66 7.09
N THR A 220 -5.41 -16.09 8.31
CA THR A 220 -5.97 -15.49 9.53
C THR A 220 -4.98 -14.62 10.32
N GLU A 221 -3.73 -14.50 9.88
CA GLU A 221 -2.72 -13.69 10.55
C GLU A 221 -2.90 -12.20 10.24
N PRO A 222 -3.12 -11.34 11.24
CA PRO A 222 -3.07 -9.90 11.05
C PRO A 222 -1.62 -9.40 11.16
N THR A 223 -1.23 -8.45 10.32
CA THR A 223 0.11 -7.84 10.36
C THR A 223 0.03 -6.35 10.61
N LEU A 224 1.03 -5.80 11.34
CA LEU A 224 1.11 -4.36 11.57
C LEU A 224 1.26 -3.59 10.25
N ALA A 225 2.09 -4.10 9.35
CA ALA A 225 2.32 -3.49 8.03
C ALA A 225 1.05 -3.43 7.18
N GLY A 226 0.26 -4.51 7.15
CA GLY A 226 -1.02 -4.53 6.45
C GLY A 226 -2.03 -3.55 7.03
N ASN A 227 -2.12 -3.45 8.36
CA ASN A 227 -3.04 -2.52 9.01
C ASN A 227 -2.61 -1.05 8.83
N ALA A 228 -1.31 -0.76 8.83
CA ALA A 228 -0.79 0.58 8.51
C ALA A 228 -1.17 1.01 7.08
N GLY A 229 -0.99 0.10 6.10
CA GLY A 229 -1.42 0.33 4.72
C GLY A 229 -2.94 0.48 4.58
N LEU A 230 -3.73 -0.29 5.33
CA LEU A 230 -5.19 -0.17 5.36
C LEU A 230 -5.63 1.21 5.84
N VAL A 231 -5.09 1.69 6.96
CA VAL A 231 -5.42 3.03 7.49
C VAL A 231 -5.05 4.10 6.47
N ALA A 232 -3.85 4.03 5.88
CA ALA A 232 -3.41 4.98 4.87
C ALA A 232 -4.35 4.99 3.65
N ALA A 233 -4.76 3.81 3.15
CA ALA A 233 -5.69 3.70 2.03
C ALA A 233 -7.09 4.24 2.35
N LEU A 234 -7.61 3.95 3.55
CA LEU A 234 -8.92 4.46 4.00
C LEU A 234 -8.91 5.99 4.10
N VAL A 235 -7.87 6.57 4.70
CA VAL A 235 -7.71 8.03 4.81
C VAL A 235 -7.60 8.68 3.42
N ALA A 236 -6.79 8.10 2.53
CA ALA A 236 -6.63 8.62 1.18
C ALA A 236 -7.95 8.59 0.40
N LEU A 237 -8.77 7.56 0.57
CA LEU A 237 -10.07 7.43 -0.08
C LEU A 237 -11.17 8.27 0.55
N SER A 238 -11.07 8.60 1.85
CA SER A 238 -12.09 9.40 2.56
C SER A 238 -12.02 10.89 2.27
N GLY A 239 -10.97 11.38 1.60
CA GLY A 239 -10.92 12.77 1.14
C GLY A 239 -11.94 13.01 0.02
N ASP A 240 -12.81 14.00 0.17
CA ASP A 240 -13.87 14.31 -0.81
C ASP A 240 -13.36 15.07 -2.05
N GLY A 241 -12.06 14.96 -2.38
CA GLY A 241 -11.42 15.77 -3.43
C GLY A 241 -11.29 17.26 -3.09
N THR A 242 -11.86 17.70 -1.97
CA THR A 242 -11.83 19.09 -1.46
C THR A 242 -10.66 19.35 -0.52
N THR A 243 -10.15 18.31 0.16
CA THR A 243 -8.89 18.37 0.91
C THR A 243 -7.73 18.26 -0.07
N GLY A 244 -7.46 19.35 -0.78
CA GLY A 244 -6.34 19.45 -1.72
C GLY A 244 -4.99 19.34 -1.01
N ILE A 245 -3.98 18.88 -1.74
CA ILE A 245 -2.61 18.85 -1.24
C ILE A 245 -2.06 20.28 -1.23
N ASP A 246 -1.69 20.77 -0.05
CA ASP A 246 -1.07 22.10 0.09
C ASP A 246 0.38 22.06 -0.43
N LYS A 247 0.55 22.41 -1.70
CA LYS A 247 1.85 22.51 -2.37
C LYS A 247 2.79 23.54 -1.72
N ASN A 248 2.25 24.55 -1.04
CA ASN A 248 3.04 25.65 -0.51
C ASN A 248 3.76 25.26 0.78
N THR A 249 3.13 24.43 1.62
CA THR A 249 3.68 24.05 2.93
C THR A 249 4.31 22.66 2.93
N ILE A 250 3.95 21.78 1.99
CA ILE A 250 4.45 20.38 1.96
C ILE A 250 5.98 20.26 1.83
N PHE A 251 6.66 21.32 1.37
CA PHE A 251 8.12 21.40 1.28
C PHE A 251 8.75 22.40 2.25
N SER A 252 8.01 22.96 3.20
CA SER A 252 8.51 23.97 4.14
C SER A 252 9.70 23.48 4.99
N ALA A 253 9.79 22.17 5.25
CA ALA A 253 10.90 21.55 5.97
C ALA A 253 12.03 21.05 5.05
N VAL A 254 11.91 21.18 3.72
CA VAL A 254 12.94 20.78 2.76
C VAL A 254 13.85 21.99 2.50
N PRO A 255 15.17 21.89 2.76
CA PRO A 255 16.10 22.97 2.44
C PRO A 255 16.04 23.34 0.96
N PRO A 256 16.29 24.61 0.60
CA PRO A 256 16.34 25.03 -0.81
C PRO A 256 17.29 24.13 -1.60
N MET A 257 16.78 23.54 -2.69
CA MET A 257 17.58 22.68 -3.58
C MET A 257 18.57 23.48 -4.45
N PHE A 258 18.48 24.80 -4.43
CA PHE A 258 19.35 25.72 -5.14
C PHE A 258 20.09 26.65 -4.17
N PRO A 259 21.34 27.04 -4.48
CA PRO A 259 21.96 28.18 -3.82
C PRO A 259 21.13 29.45 -4.10
N THR A 260 21.05 30.34 -3.12
CA THR A 260 20.44 31.67 -3.31
C THR A 260 21.10 32.37 -4.50
N PRO A 261 20.33 33.00 -5.42
CA PRO A 261 20.92 33.77 -6.51
C PRO A 261 21.96 34.76 -5.94
N PRO A 262 23.11 34.95 -6.62
CA PRO A 262 24.05 35.97 -6.21
C PRO A 262 23.33 37.34 -6.23
N PRO A 263 23.71 38.27 -5.33
CA PRO A 263 23.15 39.61 -5.34
C PRO A 263 23.34 40.25 -6.73
N PRO A 264 22.40 41.10 -7.18
CA PRO A 264 22.53 41.76 -8.47
C PRO A 264 23.88 42.49 -8.57
N PRO A 265 24.52 42.49 -9.75
CA PRO A 265 25.78 43.17 -9.94
C PRO A 265 25.65 44.65 -9.54
N ALA A 266 26.71 45.20 -8.96
CA ALA A 266 26.72 46.61 -8.59
C ALA A 266 26.37 47.48 -9.81
N PRO A 267 25.60 48.58 -9.63
CA PRO A 267 25.27 49.49 -10.72
C PRO A 267 26.55 49.91 -11.45
N TRP A 268 26.55 49.74 -12.77
CA TRP A 268 27.67 50.17 -13.60
C TRP A 268 27.92 51.67 -13.38
N LYS A 269 29.12 52.02 -12.90
CA LYS A 269 29.57 53.41 -12.83
C LYS A 269 30.44 53.67 -14.07
N PRO A 270 30.03 54.60 -14.96
CA PRO A 270 30.82 55.01 -16.12
C PRO A 270 32.21 55.55 -15.74
#